data_AF-B7PHH6-F1
#
_entry.id   AF-B7PHH6-F1
#
_cell.length_a   1.000
_cell.length_b   1.000
_cell.length_c   1.000
_cell.angle_alpha   90.00
_cell.angle_beta   90.00
_cell.angle_gamma   90.00
#
_symmetry.space_group_name_H-M   'P 1'
#
loop_
_entity.id
_entity.type
_entity.pdbx_description
1 polymer ?
#
loop_
_entity_poly.entity_id
_entity_poly.type
_entity_poly.pdbx_seq_one_letter_code
_entity_poly.pdbx_strand_id
1 'polypeptide(L)' 'MGFLIEAFDENQKHVGSFKSNGSDSKAFSHCAGITHTWRDLKKRVVVQWPAPVERSGKVYFKFA' A
#
# COMPACT_ATOMS: atom_id res chain seq x y z
N MET A 1 6.28 9.26 -13.74
CA MET A 1 4.96 9.29 -13.08
C MET A 1 5.00 8.32 -11.91
N GLY A 2 4.24 8.58 -10.84
CA GLY A 2 4.27 7.78 -9.63
C GLY A 2 2.89 7.63 -9.03
N PHE A 3 2.78 6.76 -8.03
CA PHE A 3 1.58 6.58 -7.22
C PHE A 3 2.00 6.27 -5.80
N LEU A 4 1.14 6.56 -4.84
CA LEU A 4 1.24 6.09 -3.47
C LEU A 4 -0.12 5.52 -3.06
N ILE A 5 -0.10 4.31 -2.53
CA ILE A 5 -1.28 3.69 -1.89
C ILE A 5 -0.95 3.46 -0.43
N GLU A 6 -1.82 3.92 0.45
CA GLU A 6 -1.66 3.77 1.90
C GLU A 6 -2.92 3.20 2.55
N ALA A 7 -2.75 2.44 3.62
CA ALA A 7 -3.83 1.82 4.39
C ALA A 7 -3.90 2.39 5.82
N PHE A 8 -5.09 2.83 6.22
CA PHE A 8 -5.36 3.45 7.52
C PHE A 8 -6.56 2.83 8.23
N ASP A 9 -6.59 2.92 9.56
CA ASP A 9 -7.81 2.71 10.34
C ASP A 9 -8.69 3.97 10.43
N GLU A 10 -9.81 3.86 11.15
CA GLU A 10 -10.74 4.96 11.41
C GLU A 10 -10.14 6.13 12.19
N ASN A 11 -9.02 5.92 12.88
CA ASN A 11 -8.28 6.93 13.64
C ASN A 11 -7.08 7.49 12.86
N GLN A 12 -7.02 7.23 11.54
CA GLN A 12 -5.92 7.64 10.65
C GLN A 12 -4.55 7.05 11.03
N LYS A 13 -4.51 5.94 11.77
CA LYS A 13 -3.25 5.23 12.02
C LYS A 13 -2.97 4.26 10.89
N HIS A 14 -1.70 4.14 10.49
CA HIS A 14 -1.28 3.15 9.49
C HIS A 14 -1.57 1.72 9.96
N VAL A 15 -2.12 0.88 9.08
CA VAL A 15 -2.46 -0.51 9.40
C VAL A 15 -1.96 -1.50 8.36
N GLY A 16 -1.30 -2.54 8.85
CA GLY A 16 -0.82 -3.66 8.04
C GLY A 16 0.37 -3.26 7.17
N SER A 17 0.65 -4.10 6.17
CA SER A 17 1.75 -3.89 5.25
C SER A 17 1.40 -4.48 3.90
N PHE A 18 1.71 -3.76 2.83
CA PHE A 18 1.59 -4.27 1.49
C PHE A 18 2.72 -5.28 1.21
N LYS A 19 2.44 -6.28 0.39
CA LYS A 19 3.50 -7.11 -0.19
C LYS A 19 4.10 -6.36 -1.37
N SER A 20 5.43 -6.22 -1.37
CA SER A 20 6.14 -5.83 -2.58
C SER A 20 5.89 -6.90 -3.64
N ASN A 21 5.54 -6.49 -4.85
CA ASN A 21 5.21 -7.41 -5.92
C ASN A 21 6.02 -7.05 -7.17
N GLY A 22 6.94 -7.94 -7.54
CA GLY A 22 7.76 -7.81 -8.74
C GLY A 22 8.65 -6.56 -8.80
N SER A 23 9.02 -6.17 -10.02
CA SER A 23 9.88 -5.02 -10.33
C SER A 23 9.15 -3.68 -10.29
N ASP A 24 7.82 -3.67 -10.27
CA ASP A 24 7.03 -2.47 -10.54
C ASP A 24 6.59 -1.70 -9.29
N SER A 25 6.49 -2.37 -8.13
CA SER A 25 5.97 -1.77 -6.91
C SER A 25 6.71 -2.24 -5.67
N LYS A 26 7.07 -1.27 -4.82
CA LYS A 26 7.82 -1.49 -3.58
C LYS A 26 7.01 -1.00 -2.39
N ALA A 27 6.78 -1.90 -1.44
CA ALA A 27 6.20 -1.56 -0.15
C ALA A 27 7.22 -0.80 0.72
N PHE A 28 6.73 0.13 1.53
CA PHE A 28 7.56 0.79 2.54
C PHE A 28 7.79 -0.16 3.73
N SER A 29 9.02 -0.15 4.26
CA SER A 29 9.39 -0.97 5.42
C SER A 29 8.83 -0.44 6.75
N HIS A 30 8.49 0.84 6.82
CA HIS A 30 8.12 1.53 8.08
C HIS A 30 6.71 2.11 8.09
N CYS A 31 5.93 1.95 7.01
CA CYS A 31 4.55 2.41 6.97
C CYS A 31 3.67 1.44 6.18
N ALA A 32 2.36 1.60 6.34
CA ALA A 32 1.36 0.84 5.60
C ALA A 32 1.18 1.40 4.18
N GLY A 33 2.27 1.52 3.41
CA GLY A 33 2.29 2.16 2.10
C GLY A 33 3.00 1.34 1.03
N ILE A 34 2.64 1.57 -0.23
CA ILE A 34 3.29 0.99 -1.42
C ILE A 34 3.35 2.03 -2.55
N THR A 35 4.48 2.06 -3.26
CA THR A 35 4.72 2.99 -4.37
C THR A 35 5.41 2.31 -5.55
N HIS A 36 5.54 3.01 -6.67
CA HIS A 36 6.30 2.60 -7.84
C HIS A 36 7.80 2.42 -7.55
N THR A 37 8.42 1.42 -8.18
CA THR A 37 9.89 1.25 -8.16
C THR A 37 10.58 2.13 -9.19
N TRP A 38 9.98 2.24 -10.39
CA TRP A 38 10.53 2.97 -11.54
C TRP A 38 9.52 3.98 -12.08
N ARG A 39 10.01 5.11 -12.58
CA ARG A 39 9.20 6.29 -12.98
C ARG A 39 8.46 6.13 -14.32
N ASP A 40 8.43 4.93 -14.86
CA ASP A 40 7.78 4.62 -16.14
C ASP A 40 6.28 4.84 -16.08
N LEU A 41 5.69 5.17 -17.23
CA LEU A 41 4.25 5.33 -17.33
C LEU A 41 3.56 3.97 -17.14
N LYS A 42 2.72 3.87 -16.11
CA LYS A 42 1.92 2.69 -15.80
C LYS A 42 0.45 3.04 -15.90
N LYS A 43 -0.32 2.25 -16.67
CA LYS A 43 -1.78 2.42 -16.82
C LYS A 43 -2.57 1.65 -15.75
N ARG A 44 -1.97 0.61 -15.18
CA ARG A 44 -2.58 -0.26 -14.17
C ARG A 44 -1.52 -0.77 -13.21
N VAL A 45 -1.84 -0.83 -11.93
CA VAL A 45 -1.01 -1.42 -10.88
C VAL A 45 -1.89 -2.35 -10.06
N VAL A 46 -1.36 -3.53 -9.70
CA VAL A 46 -2.04 -4.50 -8.83
C VAL A 46 -1.16 -4.73 -7.60
N VAL A 47 -1.72 -4.48 -6.42
CA VAL A 47 -1.02 -4.61 -5.14
C VAL A 47 -1.73 -5.61 -4.24
N GLN A 48 -0.99 -6.22 -3.31
CA GLN A 48 -1.54 -7.14 -2.33
C GLN A 48 -1.38 -6.56 -0.92
N TRP A 49 -2.49 -6.45 -0.22
CA TRP A 49 -2.53 -6.09 1.20
C TRP A 49 -3.20 -7.24 1.96
N PRO A 50 -2.44 -8.12 2.63
CA PRO A 50 -3.01 -9.14 3.49
C PRO A 50 -3.58 -8.49 4.76
N ALA A 51 -4.83 -8.83 5.10
CA ALA A 51 -5.44 -8.37 6.34
C ALA A 51 -4.64 -8.86 7.57
N PRO A 52 -4.32 -7.98 8.54
CA PRO A 52 -3.64 -8.39 9.77
C PRO A 52 -4.49 -9.37 10.58
N VAL A 53 -3.91 -10.48 11.01
CA VAL A 53 -4.64 -11.54 11.74
C VAL A 53 -5.04 -11.09 13.15
N GLU A 54 -4.22 -10.26 13.80
CA GLU A 54 -4.41 -9.84 15.20
C GLU A 54 -5.28 -8.60 15.38
N ARG A 55 -5.80 -8.00 14.29
CA ARG A 55 -6.62 -6.79 14.35
C ARG A 55 -7.87 -6.95 13.50
N SER A 56 -8.98 -6.43 14.01
CA SER A 56 -10.24 -6.30 13.28
C SER A 56 -10.68 -4.84 13.29
N GLY A 57 -11.45 -4.43 12.28
CA GLY A 57 -11.92 -3.06 12.15
C GLY A 57 -12.03 -2.61 10.70
N LYS A 58 -12.39 -1.34 10.52
CA LYS A 58 -12.48 -0.71 9.19
C LYS A 58 -11.11 -0.29 8.71
N VAL A 59 -10.85 -0.51 7.42
CA VAL A 59 -9.62 -0.10 6.76
C VAL A 59 -9.97 0.77 5.58
N TYR A 60 -9.24 1.87 5.44
CA TYR A 60 -9.42 2.85 4.38
C TYR A 60 -8.14 2.91 3.55
N PHE A 61 -8.28 2.73 2.24
CA PHE A 61 -7.17 2.88 1.29
C PHE A 61 -7.23 4.27 0.66
N LYS A 62 -6.10 5.00 0.73
CA LYS A 62 -5.93 6.31 0.09
C LYS A 62 -4.94 6.22 -1.04
N PHE A 63 -5.15 7.04 -2.07
CA PHE A 63 -4.36 7.08 -3.30
C PHE A 63 -3.87 8.51 -3.53
N ALA A 64 -2.59 8.68 -3.86
CA ALA A 64 -1.96 9.95 -4.19
C ALA A 64 -0.97 9.82 -5.35
#